data_AF-A0A969VKN1-F1
#
_entry.id   AF-A0A969VKN1-F1
#
_cell.length_a   1.000
_cell.length_b   1.000
_cell.length_c   1.000
_cell.angle_alpha   90.00
_cell.angle_beta   90.00
_cell.angle_gamma   90.00
#
_symmetry.space_group_name_H-M   'P 1'
#
loop_
_entity.id
_entity.type
_entity.pdbx_description
1 polymer ?
#
loop_
_entity_poly.entity_id
_entity_poly.type
_entity_poly.pdbx_seq_one_letter_code
_entity_poly.pdbx_strand_id
1 'polypeptide(L)'
;MTVEDDFDEDEENPIWGALIKTGLILSIVVLAGGYMGWLHPLGDSLAVGRFPASVAVFVLSLLGIRMGMQAAAFGALLLSLLTATSVVLAHIWPGPPGIFLLYQKNMYFENSDLAGLEADIRDAAPLALTLQEVSDPNLALLRNLQDILPHQFHCPEGRRGGTAVASQLPPVPGATVCVSGLAAMQVIFRDQPVWIVSVHLSWPWPYDQAGHVADLRPVLAGLEGPVLMGGDFNMVRWALSVR
;
A
#
# COMPACT_ATOMS: atom_id res chain seq x y z
N MET A 1 -49.55 7.88 -49.09
CA MET A 1 -50.08 7.10 -47.94
C MET A 1 -48.91 6.30 -47.42
N THR A 2 -48.66 6.45 -46.13
CA THR A 2 -47.39 6.36 -45.41
C THR A 2 -46.78 4.97 -45.39
N VAL A 3 -45.47 4.92 -45.63
CA VAL A 3 -44.59 3.82 -45.20
C VAL A 3 -44.26 4.14 -43.74
N GLU A 4 -44.91 3.44 -42.82
CA GLU A 4 -44.45 3.36 -41.43
C GLU A 4 -43.39 2.26 -41.40
N ASP A 5 -42.12 2.67 -41.48
CA ASP A 5 -41.02 1.86 -40.98
C ASP A 5 -41.15 1.81 -39.46
N ASP A 6 -41.74 0.72 -38.97
CA ASP A 6 -41.75 0.36 -37.56
C ASP A 6 -40.31 -0.10 -37.21
N PHE A 7 -39.45 0.85 -36.89
CA PHE A 7 -38.21 0.57 -36.19
C PHE A 7 -38.60 0.19 -34.76
N ASP A 8 -38.77 -1.10 -34.52
CA ASP A 8 -38.89 -1.67 -33.17
C ASP A 8 -37.69 -1.17 -32.32
N GLU A 9 -37.97 -0.14 -31.52
CA GLU A 9 -37.10 0.34 -30.45
C GLU A 9 -37.04 -0.73 -29.35
N ASP A 10 -35.82 -1.14 -29.03
CA ASP A 10 -35.43 -1.69 -27.72
C ASP A 10 -36.03 -3.05 -27.29
N GLU A 11 -35.68 -4.14 -28.00
CA GLU A 11 -35.60 -5.45 -27.34
C GLU A 11 -34.36 -5.46 -26.40
N GLU A 12 -34.55 -4.85 -25.23
CA GLU A 12 -33.58 -4.84 -24.15
C GLU A 12 -33.29 -6.30 -23.72
N ASN A 13 -32.18 -6.86 -24.19
CA ASN A 13 -31.86 -8.26 -23.94
C ASN A 13 -31.76 -8.52 -22.42
N PRO A 14 -32.68 -9.31 -21.83
CA PRO A 14 -32.89 -9.39 -20.38
C PRO A 14 -31.67 -9.94 -19.63
N ILE A 15 -30.81 -10.71 -20.32
CA ILE A 15 -29.57 -11.24 -19.76
C ILE A 15 -28.57 -10.11 -19.47
N TRP A 16 -28.43 -9.15 -20.39
CA TRP A 16 -27.50 -8.02 -20.22
C TRP A 16 -27.91 -7.12 -19.06
N GLY A 17 -29.21 -6.88 -18.89
CA GLY A 17 -29.72 -6.11 -17.76
C GLY A 17 -29.46 -6.79 -16.42
N ALA A 18 -29.64 -8.11 -16.34
CA ALA A 18 -29.29 -8.87 -15.15
C ALA A 18 -27.79 -8.77 -14.84
N LEU A 19 -26.92 -8.96 -15.84
CA LEU A 19 -25.47 -8.89 -15.67
C LEU A 19 -24.99 -7.52 -15.17
N ILE A 20 -25.49 -6.42 -15.76
CA ILE A 20 -25.14 -5.05 -15.35
C ILE A 20 -25.57 -4.80 -13.90
N LYS A 21 -26.82 -5.17 -13.54
CA LYS A 21 -27.35 -5.01 -12.18
C LYS A 21 -26.52 -5.81 -11.17
N THR A 22 -26.24 -7.07 -11.47
CA THR A 22 -25.41 -7.93 -10.61
C THR A 22 -24.01 -7.37 -10.44
N GLY A 23 -23.36 -6.96 -11.54
CA GLY A 23 -22.03 -6.35 -11.50
C GLY A 23 -22.00 -5.07 -10.67
N LEU A 24 -23.02 -4.22 -10.81
CA LEU A 24 -23.13 -2.96 -10.06
C LEU A 24 -23.30 -3.24 -8.57
N ILE A 25 -24.18 -4.17 -8.20
CA ILE A 25 -24.39 -4.58 -6.80
C ILE A 25 -23.10 -5.13 -6.21
N LEU A 26 -22.42 -6.05 -6.90
CA LEU A 26 -21.17 -6.65 -6.41
C LEU A 26 -20.07 -5.59 -6.22
N SER A 27 -19.96 -4.64 -7.15
CA SER A 27 -18.97 -3.57 -7.08
C SER A 27 -19.27 -2.60 -5.91
N ILE A 28 -20.55 -2.28 -5.68
CA ILE A 28 -20.97 -1.48 -4.52
C ILE A 28 -20.70 -2.23 -3.21
N VAL A 29 -20.97 -3.54 -3.16
CA VAL A 29 -20.71 -4.37 -1.97
C VAL A 29 -19.22 -4.43 -1.65
N VAL A 30 -18.36 -4.65 -2.66
CA VAL A 30 -16.90 -4.64 -2.48
C VAL A 30 -16.43 -3.26 -2.02
N LEU A 31 -16.92 -2.19 -2.65
CA LEU A 31 -16.58 -0.82 -2.28
C LEU A 31 -16.97 -0.52 -0.83
N ALA A 32 -18.21 -0.82 -0.45
CA ALA A 32 -18.73 -0.63 0.91
C ALA A 32 -17.96 -1.47 1.93
N GLY A 33 -17.73 -2.76 1.63
CA GLY A 33 -16.90 -3.64 2.46
C GLY A 33 -15.49 -3.10 2.65
N GLY A 34 -14.93 -2.45 1.62
CA GLY A 34 -13.67 -1.72 1.69
C GLY A 34 -13.60 -0.64 2.77
N TYR A 35 -14.73 -0.09 3.24
CA TYR A 35 -14.79 0.90 4.34
C TYR A 35 -15.10 0.28 5.71
N MET A 36 -15.32 -1.03 5.78
CA MET A 36 -15.71 -1.76 7.00
C MET A 36 -14.52 -2.38 7.75
N GLY A 37 -13.30 -1.86 7.58
CA GLY A 37 -12.12 -2.33 8.30
C GLY A 37 -12.26 -2.27 9.83
N TRP A 38 -13.08 -1.35 10.34
CA TRP A 38 -13.40 -1.22 11.77
C TRP A 38 -14.26 -2.37 12.32
N LEU A 39 -14.99 -3.07 11.43
CA LEU A 39 -15.84 -4.19 11.79
C LEU A 39 -15.10 -5.52 11.66
N HIS A 40 -14.29 -5.68 10.61
CA HIS A 40 -13.52 -6.89 10.36
C HIS A 40 -12.28 -6.60 9.47
N PRO A 41 -11.12 -7.26 9.69
CA PRO A 41 -9.89 -7.02 8.91
C PRO A 41 -10.01 -7.27 7.40
N LEU A 42 -10.99 -8.08 7.00
CA LEU A 42 -11.36 -8.26 5.58
C LEU A 42 -11.69 -6.92 4.92
N GLY A 43 -12.32 -5.98 5.64
CA GLY A 43 -12.65 -4.67 5.09
C GLY A 43 -11.42 -3.87 4.68
N ASP A 44 -10.33 -3.96 5.45
CA ASP A 44 -9.04 -3.36 5.06
C ASP A 44 -8.41 -4.08 3.88
N SER A 45 -8.55 -5.40 3.78
CA SER A 45 -8.08 -6.15 2.59
C SER A 45 -8.87 -5.77 1.33
N LEU A 46 -10.18 -5.59 1.45
CA LEU A 46 -11.03 -5.07 0.38
C LEU A 46 -10.72 -3.61 0.04
N ALA A 47 -10.10 -2.85 0.96
CA ALA A 47 -9.76 -1.46 0.72
C ALA A 47 -8.79 -1.28 -0.45
N VAL A 48 -7.93 -2.27 -0.72
CA VAL A 48 -7.03 -2.30 -1.90
C VAL A 48 -7.83 -2.15 -3.20
N GLY A 49 -9.02 -2.76 -3.25
CA GLY A 49 -9.90 -2.77 -4.42
C GLY A 49 -10.79 -1.53 -4.56
N ARG A 50 -10.71 -0.51 -3.67
CA ARG A 50 -11.63 0.65 -3.71
C ARG A 50 -11.61 1.36 -5.06
N PHE A 51 -10.43 1.67 -5.62
CA PHE A 51 -10.36 2.38 -6.89
C PHE A 51 -10.92 1.56 -8.07
N PRO A 52 -10.49 0.30 -8.30
CA PRO A 52 -11.12 -0.55 -9.31
C PRO A 52 -12.64 -0.71 -9.11
N ALA A 53 -13.11 -0.87 -7.87
CA ALA A 53 -14.53 -0.98 -7.56
C ALA A 53 -15.28 0.32 -7.90
N SER A 54 -14.74 1.49 -7.56
CA SER A 54 -15.31 2.78 -7.97
C SER A 54 -15.40 2.90 -9.49
N VAL A 55 -14.33 2.55 -10.22
CA VAL A 55 -14.34 2.56 -11.70
C VAL A 55 -15.41 1.62 -12.26
N ALA A 56 -15.55 0.42 -11.70
CA ALA A 56 -16.60 -0.52 -12.09
C ALA A 56 -18.00 0.05 -11.84
N VAL A 57 -18.24 0.65 -10.66
CA VAL A 57 -19.50 1.34 -10.34
C VAL A 57 -19.76 2.46 -11.36
N PHE A 58 -18.76 3.26 -11.71
CA PHE A 58 -18.89 4.33 -12.71
C PHE A 58 -19.39 3.78 -14.06
N VAL A 59 -18.65 2.83 -14.62
CA VAL A 59 -18.92 2.27 -15.96
C VAL A 59 -20.28 1.57 -15.99
N LEU A 60 -20.58 0.75 -14.99
CA LEU A 60 -21.84 0.02 -14.91
C LEU A 60 -23.04 0.96 -14.68
N SER A 61 -22.84 2.08 -13.98
CA SER A 61 -23.88 3.10 -13.83
C SER A 61 -24.18 3.80 -15.15
N LEU A 62 -23.16 4.12 -15.96
CA LEU A 62 -23.37 4.69 -17.30
C LEU A 62 -24.16 3.74 -18.21
N LEU A 63 -23.88 2.44 -18.15
CA LEU A 63 -24.66 1.43 -18.86
C LEU A 63 -26.09 1.33 -18.34
N GLY A 64 -26.28 1.40 -17.01
CA GLY A 64 -27.60 1.37 -16.38
C GLY A 64 -28.52 2.56 -16.75
N ILE A 65 -27.95 3.72 -17.14
CA ILE A 65 -28.75 4.85 -17.66
C ILE A 65 -29.49 4.46 -18.93
N ARG A 66 -28.85 3.69 -19.82
CA ARG A 66 -29.47 3.20 -21.06
C ARG A 66 -30.61 2.22 -20.80
N MET A 67 -30.72 1.71 -19.57
CA MET A 67 -31.72 0.75 -19.13
C MET A 67 -32.82 1.37 -18.25
N GLY A 68 -33.02 2.69 -18.34
CA GLY A 68 -34.02 3.42 -17.56
C GLY A 68 -33.73 3.59 -16.07
N MET A 69 -32.56 3.16 -15.56
CA MET A 69 -32.22 3.22 -14.13
C MET A 69 -31.67 4.59 -13.69
N GLN A 70 -32.23 5.68 -14.19
CA GLN A 70 -31.64 7.03 -14.09
C GLN A 70 -31.32 7.47 -12.66
N ALA A 71 -32.27 7.34 -11.73
CA ALA A 71 -32.09 7.76 -10.34
C ALA A 71 -31.02 6.94 -9.60
N ALA A 72 -31.03 5.62 -9.79
CA ALA A 72 -30.04 4.72 -9.18
C ALA A 72 -28.63 4.95 -9.77
N ALA A 73 -28.55 5.11 -11.09
CA ALA A 73 -27.31 5.41 -11.79
C ALA A 73 -26.72 6.75 -11.34
N PHE A 74 -27.56 7.79 -11.16
CA PHE A 74 -27.10 9.08 -10.65
C PHE A 74 -26.46 8.96 -9.26
N GLY A 75 -27.13 8.28 -8.31
CA GLY A 75 -26.57 8.04 -6.98
C GLY A 75 -25.26 7.24 -7.01
N ALA A 76 -25.20 6.21 -7.84
CA ALA A 76 -24.01 5.37 -7.99
C ALA A 76 -22.83 6.12 -8.65
N LEU A 77 -23.11 7.00 -9.63
CA LEU A 77 -22.10 7.88 -10.22
C LEU A 77 -21.51 8.84 -9.19
N LEU A 78 -22.35 9.48 -8.37
CA LEU A 78 -21.88 10.36 -7.29
C LEU A 78 -21.01 9.60 -6.27
N LEU A 79 -21.45 8.41 -5.86
CA LEU A 79 -20.69 7.54 -4.96
C LEU A 79 -19.33 7.18 -5.56
N SER A 80 -19.32 6.78 -6.83
CA SER A 80 -18.09 6.46 -7.55
C SER A 80 -17.13 7.65 -7.59
N LEU A 81 -17.62 8.84 -7.98
CA LEU A 81 -16.79 10.03 -8.07
C LEU A 81 -16.18 10.39 -6.72
N LEU A 82 -16.98 10.37 -5.65
CA LEU A 82 -16.52 10.66 -4.29
C LEU A 82 -15.43 9.67 -3.85
N THR A 83 -15.68 8.38 -4.03
CA THR A 83 -14.77 7.32 -3.56
C THR A 83 -13.50 7.24 -4.41
N ALA A 84 -13.59 7.32 -5.74
CA ALA A 84 -12.45 7.37 -6.64
C ALA A 84 -11.58 8.60 -6.36
N THR A 85 -12.18 9.78 -6.20
CA THR A 85 -11.45 11.02 -5.88
C THR A 85 -10.70 10.88 -4.56
N SER A 86 -11.31 10.27 -3.54
CA SER A 86 -10.63 10.05 -2.25
C SER A 86 -9.37 9.20 -2.38
N VAL A 87 -9.38 8.17 -3.24
CA VAL A 87 -8.22 7.30 -3.49
C VAL A 87 -7.18 8.01 -4.35
N VAL A 88 -7.61 8.69 -5.41
CA VAL A 88 -6.71 9.45 -6.30
C VAL A 88 -5.97 10.53 -5.53
N LEU A 89 -6.67 11.34 -4.72
CA LEU A 89 -6.03 12.36 -3.88
C LEU A 89 -5.02 11.75 -2.91
N ALA A 90 -5.31 10.57 -2.33
CA ALA A 90 -4.36 9.90 -1.44
C ALA A 90 -3.07 9.46 -2.14
N HIS A 91 -3.11 9.20 -3.45
CA HIS A 91 -1.96 8.84 -4.28
C HIS A 91 -1.17 10.03 -4.80
N ILE A 92 -1.86 11.04 -5.33
CA ILE A 92 -1.19 12.12 -6.07
C ILE A 92 -0.81 13.30 -5.21
N TRP A 93 -1.34 13.44 -4.00
CA TRP A 93 -1.08 14.60 -3.16
C TRP A 93 0.34 14.51 -2.58
N PRO A 94 1.32 15.28 -3.12
CA PRO A 94 2.66 15.25 -2.59
C PRO A 94 2.65 15.87 -1.19
N GLY A 95 3.40 15.27 -0.28
CA GLY A 95 3.76 15.96 0.95
C GLY A 95 4.66 17.17 0.63
N PRO A 96 4.81 18.12 1.55
CA PRO A 96 5.87 19.11 1.45
C PRO A 96 7.24 18.40 1.34
N PRO A 97 8.23 19.00 0.67
CA PRO A 97 9.56 18.41 0.55
C PRO A 97 10.18 18.18 1.93
N GLY A 98 10.74 16.98 2.12
CA GLY A 98 11.44 16.60 3.35
C GLY A 98 12.89 17.06 3.37
N ILE A 99 13.49 17.09 4.57
CA ILE A 99 14.92 17.37 4.77
C ILE A 99 15.78 16.10 4.88
N PHE A 100 15.13 14.93 4.87
CA PHE A 100 15.76 13.62 5.03
C PHE A 100 15.24 12.72 3.90
N LEU A 101 16.16 12.22 3.06
CA LEU A 101 15.81 11.29 2.00
C LEU A 101 15.95 9.85 2.50
N LEU A 102 14.82 9.20 2.73
CA LEU A 102 14.74 7.78 3.04
C LEU A 102 14.25 7.03 1.79
N TYR A 103 15.03 6.05 1.33
CA TYR A 103 14.59 5.13 0.30
C TYR A 103 13.97 3.89 0.97
N GLN A 104 12.79 3.46 0.53
CA GLN A 104 12.09 2.31 1.09
C GLN A 104 11.73 1.32 -0.02
N LYS A 105 11.97 0.03 0.22
CA LYS A 105 11.61 -1.03 -0.72
C LYS A 105 11.32 -2.36 -0.06
N ASN A 106 10.12 -2.92 -0.29
CA ASN A 106 9.95 -4.37 -0.26
C ASN A 106 10.64 -4.95 -1.50
N MET A 107 11.67 -5.74 -1.28
CA MET A 107 12.50 -6.23 -2.38
C MET A 107 11.83 -7.32 -3.19
N TYR A 108 10.77 -7.96 -2.69
CA TYR A 108 10.35 -9.29 -3.09
C TYR A 108 11.47 -10.31 -2.89
N PHE A 109 11.25 -11.30 -2.02
CA PHE A 109 12.31 -12.25 -1.62
C PHE A 109 12.95 -13.02 -2.80
N GLU A 110 12.25 -13.15 -3.93
CA GLU A 110 12.73 -13.81 -5.15
C GLU A 110 13.01 -12.82 -6.30
N ASN A 111 13.32 -11.56 -6.00
CA ASN A 111 13.59 -10.57 -7.05
C ASN A 111 14.77 -10.96 -7.94
N SER A 112 14.48 -11.05 -9.24
CA SER A 112 15.43 -11.40 -10.28
C SER A 112 16.23 -10.21 -10.83
N ASP A 113 15.84 -8.97 -10.53
CA ASP A 113 16.50 -7.75 -10.98
C ASP A 113 17.11 -6.95 -9.80
N LEU A 114 18.12 -7.54 -9.15
CA LEU A 114 18.87 -6.85 -8.10
C LEU A 114 19.77 -5.73 -8.66
N ALA A 115 20.24 -5.86 -9.90
CA ALA A 115 21.12 -4.87 -10.53
C ALA A 115 20.35 -3.58 -10.86
N GLY A 116 19.12 -3.69 -11.39
CA GLY A 116 18.25 -2.54 -11.60
C GLY A 116 17.87 -1.86 -10.29
N LEU A 117 17.55 -2.65 -9.25
CA LEU A 117 17.28 -2.10 -7.92
C LEU A 117 18.51 -1.38 -7.32
N GLU A 118 19.71 -1.96 -7.47
CA GLU A 118 20.95 -1.31 -7.04
C GLU A 118 21.16 0.03 -7.76
N ALA A 119 20.98 0.06 -9.08
CA ALA A 119 21.14 1.27 -9.88
C ALA A 119 20.14 2.37 -9.46
N ASP A 120 18.89 2.01 -9.21
CA ASP A 120 17.85 2.95 -8.75
C ASP A 120 18.17 3.53 -7.37
N ILE A 121 18.64 2.70 -6.42
CA ILE A 121 19.08 3.18 -5.10
C ILE A 121 20.28 4.13 -5.22
N ARG A 122 21.23 3.81 -6.11
CA ARG A 122 22.41 4.66 -6.34
C ARG A 122 22.05 6.00 -6.97
N ASP A 123 21.13 6.02 -7.94
CA ASP A 123 20.63 7.25 -8.58
C ASP A 123 19.89 8.13 -7.57
N ALA A 124 19.08 7.54 -6.69
CA ALA A 124 18.40 8.25 -5.63
C ALA A 124 19.35 8.81 -4.55
N ALA A 125 20.52 8.21 -4.35
CA ALA A 125 21.54 8.59 -3.36
C ALA A 125 20.98 8.89 -1.94
N PRO A 126 20.23 7.96 -1.31
CA PRO A 126 19.49 8.24 -0.08
C PRO A 126 20.38 8.28 1.17
N LEU A 127 19.99 9.08 2.18
CA LEU A 127 20.68 9.13 3.47
C LEU A 127 20.52 7.83 4.26
N ALA A 128 19.35 7.20 4.13
CA ALA A 128 19.09 5.89 4.70
C ALA A 128 18.18 5.07 3.79
N LEU A 129 18.20 3.77 4.00
CA LEU A 129 17.51 2.75 3.23
C LEU A 129 16.77 1.82 4.20
N THR A 130 15.51 1.54 3.94
CA THR A 130 14.75 0.46 4.61
C THR A 130 14.32 -0.59 3.61
N LEU A 131 14.68 -1.84 3.90
CA LEU A 131 14.36 -2.99 3.05
C LEU A 131 13.49 -4.01 3.78
N GLN A 132 12.56 -4.61 3.06
CA GLN A 132 11.74 -5.74 3.50
C GLN A 132 11.91 -6.92 2.55
N GLU A 133 11.61 -8.12 3.03
CA GLU A 133 11.80 -9.40 2.31
C GLU A 133 13.28 -9.66 1.95
N VAL A 134 14.18 -9.28 2.86
CA VAL A 134 15.62 -9.54 2.75
C VAL A 134 15.89 -11.01 3.10
N SER A 135 16.33 -11.78 2.12
CA SER A 135 16.60 -13.21 2.20
C SER A 135 17.99 -13.53 1.64
N ASP A 136 18.49 -14.75 1.85
CA ASP A 136 19.85 -15.12 1.44
C ASP A 136 20.20 -14.78 -0.02
N PRO A 137 19.32 -14.99 -1.02
CA PRO A 137 19.59 -14.64 -2.41
C PRO A 137 19.84 -13.14 -2.66
N ASN A 138 19.20 -12.26 -1.89
CA ASN A 138 19.19 -10.82 -2.15
C ASN A 138 20.03 -9.99 -1.16
N LEU A 139 20.66 -10.64 -0.14
CA LEU A 139 21.69 -10.04 0.71
C LEU A 139 22.90 -9.49 -0.06
N ALA A 140 23.12 -9.94 -1.30
CA ALA A 140 24.17 -9.40 -2.16
C ALA A 140 23.98 -7.91 -2.45
N LEU A 141 22.73 -7.43 -2.53
CA LEU A 141 22.42 -6.02 -2.74
C LEU A 141 23.01 -5.14 -1.62
N LEU A 142 22.80 -5.53 -0.36
CA LEU A 142 23.35 -4.81 0.79
C LEU A 142 24.87 -4.76 0.74
N ARG A 143 25.53 -5.89 0.42
CA ARG A 143 26.99 -5.93 0.25
C ARG A 143 27.48 -4.98 -0.84
N ASN A 144 26.80 -4.95 -1.98
CA ASN A 144 27.17 -4.08 -3.09
C ASN A 144 27.02 -2.60 -2.74
N LEU A 145 26.00 -2.24 -1.96
CA LEU A 145 25.73 -0.87 -1.52
C LEU A 145 26.62 -0.39 -0.36
N GLN A 146 27.54 -1.22 0.15
CA GLN A 146 28.37 -0.87 1.31
C GLN A 146 29.27 0.35 1.08
N ASP A 147 29.62 0.64 -0.17
CA ASP A 147 30.41 1.81 -0.55
C ASP A 147 29.66 3.13 -0.35
N ILE A 148 28.34 3.14 -0.56
CA ILE A 148 27.49 4.33 -0.38
C ILE A 148 26.62 4.27 0.87
N LEU A 149 26.41 3.11 1.48
CA LEU A 149 25.62 2.90 2.69
C LEU A 149 26.41 2.00 3.65
N PRO A 150 27.51 2.50 4.25
CA PRO A 150 28.47 1.67 4.99
C PRO A 150 27.92 1.11 6.31
N HIS A 151 26.90 1.74 6.87
CA HIS A 151 26.30 1.33 8.14
C HIS A 151 25.05 0.51 7.87
N GLN A 152 25.11 -0.80 8.08
CA GLN A 152 24.04 -1.73 7.71
C GLN A 152 23.67 -2.62 8.89
N PHE A 153 22.37 -2.85 9.05
CA PHE A 153 21.80 -3.72 10.06
C PHE A 153 20.68 -4.54 9.44
N HIS A 154 20.82 -5.86 9.47
CA HIS A 154 19.84 -6.80 8.95
C HIS A 154 19.29 -7.64 10.11
N CYS A 155 17.96 -7.63 10.25
CA CYS A 155 17.23 -8.51 11.15
C CYS A 155 16.64 -9.67 10.33
N PRO A 156 17.17 -10.90 10.44
CA PRO A 156 16.74 -12.04 9.61
C PRO A 156 15.39 -12.64 10.03
N GLU A 157 14.69 -12.03 10.99
CA GLU A 157 13.43 -12.55 11.51
C GLU A 157 12.27 -12.28 10.54
N GLY A 158 11.79 -13.33 9.88
CA GLY A 158 10.60 -13.27 9.03
C GLY A 158 10.42 -14.51 8.16
N ARG A 159 9.17 -14.79 7.74
CA ARG A 159 8.82 -16.01 6.99
C ARG A 159 9.25 -15.96 5.52
N ARG A 160 9.35 -14.77 4.93
CA ARG A 160 9.75 -14.50 3.53
C ARG A 160 10.98 -13.59 3.50
N GLY A 161 11.95 -13.88 4.37
CA GLY A 161 13.04 -12.97 4.66
C GLY A 161 12.69 -11.94 5.72
N GLY A 162 13.72 -11.25 6.19
CA GLY A 162 13.68 -10.27 7.26
C GLY A 162 13.60 -8.83 6.76
N THR A 163 14.01 -7.93 7.63
CA THR A 163 14.04 -6.49 7.41
C THR A 163 15.45 -5.96 7.58
N ALA A 164 15.82 -4.91 6.84
CA ALA A 164 17.11 -4.27 6.98
C ALA A 164 17.01 -2.75 6.98
N VAL A 165 17.97 -2.13 7.67
CA VAL A 165 18.24 -0.69 7.65
C VAL A 165 19.68 -0.50 7.20
N ALA A 166 19.91 0.42 6.27
CA ALA A 166 21.26 0.84 5.89
C ALA A 166 21.33 2.37 5.84
N SER A 167 22.50 2.97 6.11
CA SER A 167 22.65 4.42 6.14
C SER A 167 24.06 4.90 5.80
N GLN A 168 24.11 6.11 5.23
CA GLN A 168 25.31 6.96 5.10
C GLN A 168 25.72 7.59 6.42
N LEU A 169 24.77 7.75 7.35
CA LEU A 169 24.94 8.52 8.57
C LEU A 169 25.60 7.68 9.68
N PRO A 170 26.45 8.28 10.53
CA PRO A 170 27.11 7.55 11.62
C PRO A 170 26.09 6.91 12.56
N PRO A 171 26.22 5.61 12.88
CA PRO A 171 25.32 4.93 13.78
C PRO A 171 25.65 5.28 15.23
N VAL A 172 24.64 5.26 16.10
CA VAL A 172 24.84 5.30 17.55
C VAL A 172 25.26 3.90 18.00
N PRO A 173 26.42 3.72 18.65
CA PRO A 173 26.91 2.41 19.06
C PRO A 173 25.91 1.66 19.94
N GLY A 174 25.58 0.42 19.58
CA GLY A 174 24.67 -0.44 20.33
C GLY A 174 23.18 -0.10 20.20
N ALA A 175 22.81 0.94 19.45
CA ALA A 175 21.43 1.37 19.27
C ALA A 175 20.78 0.71 18.05
N THR A 176 20.60 -0.61 18.13
CA THR A 176 19.91 -1.42 17.11
C THR A 176 18.85 -2.30 17.75
N VAL A 177 17.72 -2.48 17.06
CA VAL A 177 16.62 -3.36 17.51
C VAL A 177 16.24 -4.31 16.38
N CYS A 178 16.17 -5.60 16.69
CA CYS A 178 15.72 -6.64 15.77
C CYS A 178 14.62 -7.45 16.44
N VAL A 179 13.45 -7.49 15.80
CA VAL A 179 12.33 -8.35 16.12
C VAL A 179 11.63 -8.73 14.81
N SER A 180 10.90 -9.84 14.78
CA SER A 180 10.13 -10.27 13.61
C SER A 180 9.32 -9.11 13.00
N GLY A 181 9.58 -8.81 11.73
CA GLY A 181 8.91 -7.72 11.01
C GLY A 181 9.49 -6.32 11.27
N LEU A 182 10.55 -6.15 12.05
CA LEU A 182 11.14 -4.85 12.35
C LEU A 182 12.66 -4.87 12.55
N ALA A 183 13.35 -4.00 11.83
CA ALA A 183 14.75 -3.66 12.06
C ALA A 183 14.85 -2.16 12.33
N ALA A 184 15.56 -1.77 13.39
CA ALA A 184 15.81 -0.38 13.69
C ALA A 184 17.30 -0.13 13.96
N MET A 185 17.79 1.00 13.49
CA MET A 185 19.14 1.50 13.78
C MET A 185 19.07 3.01 14.04
N GLN A 186 19.63 3.46 15.15
CA GLN A 186 19.74 4.89 15.45
C GLN A 186 20.99 5.47 14.79
N VAL A 187 20.83 6.63 14.14
CA VAL A 187 21.89 7.35 13.43
C VAL A 187 21.95 8.80 13.87
N ILE A 188 23.09 9.46 13.66
CA ILE A 188 23.25 10.89 13.93
C ILE A 188 22.91 11.70 12.68
N PHE A 189 21.83 12.49 12.76
CA PHE A 189 21.43 13.45 11.73
C PHE A 189 21.47 14.86 12.30
N ARG A 190 22.35 15.73 11.77
CA ARG A 190 22.53 17.13 12.23
C ARG A 190 22.70 17.23 13.77
N ASP A 191 23.65 16.45 14.30
CA ASP A 191 23.99 16.38 15.73
C ASP A 191 22.85 15.88 16.64
N GLN A 192 21.80 15.27 16.07
CA GLN A 192 20.70 14.67 16.81
C GLN A 192 20.55 13.19 16.48
N PRO A 193 20.35 12.32 17.49
CA PRO A 193 20.04 10.91 17.24
C PRO A 193 18.62 10.77 16.67
N VAL A 194 18.49 9.99 15.60
CA VAL A 194 17.22 9.66 14.95
C VAL A 194 17.17 8.16 14.69
N TRP A 195 16.07 7.51 15.04
CA TRP A 195 15.83 6.11 14.70
C TRP A 195 15.38 5.98 13.26
N ILE A 196 16.05 5.11 12.49
CA ILE A 196 15.55 4.65 11.19
C ILE A 196 14.97 3.26 11.39
N VAL A 197 13.70 3.09 11.03
CA VAL A 197 12.95 1.85 11.29
C VAL A 197 12.41 1.28 9.98
N SER A 198 12.85 0.06 9.66
CA SER A 198 12.30 -0.78 8.62
C SER A 198 11.21 -1.67 9.21
N VAL A 199 10.00 -1.63 8.63
CA VAL A 199 8.85 -2.42 9.10
C VAL A 199 8.28 -3.28 7.97
N HIS A 200 7.89 -4.51 8.28
CA HIS A 200 7.15 -5.40 7.39
C HIS A 200 6.01 -6.05 8.16
N LEU A 201 4.79 -5.54 7.99
CA LEU A 201 3.61 -6.05 8.69
C LEU A 201 2.99 -7.24 7.96
N SER A 202 2.20 -8.05 8.67
CA SER A 202 1.36 -9.06 8.02
C SER A 202 0.24 -8.39 7.23
N TRP A 203 -0.33 -9.06 6.23
CA TRP A 203 -1.62 -8.64 5.65
C TRP A 203 -2.74 -8.71 6.71
N PRO A 204 -3.75 -7.82 6.69
CA PRO A 204 -4.80 -7.86 7.72
C PRO A 204 -5.80 -9.00 7.58
N TRP A 205 -6.03 -9.51 6.38
CA TRP A 205 -6.77 -10.75 6.18
C TRP A 205 -6.18 -11.47 4.95
N PRO A 206 -6.04 -12.81 4.96
CA PRO A 206 -6.44 -13.75 6.01
C PRO A 206 -5.44 -13.90 7.17
N TYR A 207 -4.40 -13.05 7.25
CA TYR A 207 -3.39 -13.12 8.31
C TYR A 207 -3.70 -12.16 9.47
N ASP A 208 -2.94 -12.23 10.56
CA ASP A 208 -3.19 -11.43 11.77
C ASP A 208 -2.26 -10.21 11.86
N GLN A 209 -2.59 -9.15 11.12
CA GLN A 209 -1.85 -7.89 11.20
C GLN A 209 -2.05 -7.18 12.54
N ALA A 210 -3.26 -7.22 13.10
CA ALA A 210 -3.56 -6.52 14.35
C ALA A 210 -2.76 -7.09 15.52
N GLY A 211 -2.63 -8.42 15.60
CA GLY A 211 -1.74 -9.09 16.54
C GLY A 211 -0.27 -8.68 16.33
N HIS A 212 0.21 -8.72 15.08
CA HIS A 212 1.58 -8.31 14.75
C HIS A 212 1.86 -6.84 15.17
N VAL A 213 0.93 -5.92 14.94
CA VAL A 213 1.06 -4.52 15.40
C VAL A 213 1.04 -4.43 16.93
N ALA A 214 0.22 -5.24 17.61
CA ALA A 214 0.19 -5.27 19.07
C ALA A 214 1.54 -5.74 19.67
N ASP A 215 2.23 -6.66 19.00
CA ASP A 215 3.56 -7.14 19.38
C ASP A 215 4.65 -6.09 19.13
N LEU A 216 4.57 -5.33 18.03
CA LEU A 216 5.56 -4.29 17.70
C LEU A 216 5.37 -2.99 18.49
N ARG A 217 4.14 -2.68 18.94
CA ARG A 217 3.84 -1.44 19.67
C ARG A 217 4.74 -1.20 20.91
N PRO A 218 4.96 -2.16 21.83
CA PRO A 218 5.87 -1.94 22.96
C PRO A 218 7.32 -1.74 22.53
N VAL A 219 7.77 -2.39 21.45
CA VAL A 219 9.12 -2.21 20.88
C VAL A 219 9.29 -0.79 20.38
N LEU A 220 8.34 -0.30 19.59
CA LEU A 220 8.32 1.07 19.06
C LEU A 220 8.24 2.12 20.17
N ALA A 221 7.46 1.87 21.22
CA ALA A 221 7.36 2.76 22.37
C ALA A 221 8.68 2.87 23.17
N GLY A 222 9.55 1.87 23.07
CA GLY A 222 10.88 1.90 23.67
C GLY A 222 11.94 2.65 22.86
N LEU A 223 11.64 3.07 21.63
CA LEU A 223 12.56 3.86 20.81
C LEU A 223 12.54 5.33 21.27
N GLU A 224 13.48 5.70 22.13
CA GLU A 224 13.58 7.07 22.64
C GLU A 224 14.11 8.04 21.58
N GLY A 225 13.41 9.16 21.39
CA GLY A 225 13.77 10.23 20.45
C GLY A 225 12.97 10.23 19.15
N PRO A 226 13.37 11.04 18.15
CA PRO A 226 12.71 11.07 16.85
C PRO A 226 12.83 9.73 16.11
N VAL A 227 11.73 9.29 15.51
CA VAL A 227 11.66 8.05 14.72
C VAL A 227 11.23 8.38 13.30
N LEU A 228 12.03 7.94 12.33
CA LEU A 228 11.69 7.90 10.92
C LEU A 228 11.46 6.44 10.52
N MET A 229 10.20 6.08 10.30
CA MET A 229 9.79 4.73 9.94
C MET A 229 9.36 4.67 8.48
N GLY A 230 9.85 3.66 7.76
CA GLY A 230 9.41 3.36 6.40
C GLY A 230 9.48 1.87 6.14
N GLY A 231 8.44 1.31 5.54
CA GLY A 231 8.45 -0.08 5.15
C GLY A 231 7.18 -0.51 4.45
N ASP A 232 6.98 -1.82 4.41
CA ASP A 232 5.79 -2.43 3.84
C ASP A 232 4.78 -2.74 4.95
N PHE A 233 3.79 -1.87 5.06
CA PHE A 233 2.68 -2.04 6.00
C PHE A 233 1.65 -3.07 5.51
N ASN A 234 1.85 -3.68 4.33
CA ASN A 234 0.91 -4.54 3.63
C ASN A 234 -0.49 -3.93 3.53
N MET A 235 -0.54 -2.60 3.41
CA MET A 235 -1.79 -1.86 3.37
C MET A 235 -1.69 -0.51 2.67
N VAL A 236 -2.79 -0.15 2.00
CA VAL A 236 -3.01 1.12 1.32
C VAL A 236 -3.33 2.26 2.29
N ARG A 237 -2.85 3.47 1.99
CA ARG A 237 -2.95 4.68 2.84
C ARG A 237 -4.37 5.06 3.29
N TRP A 238 -5.41 4.59 2.60
CA TRP A 238 -6.81 4.90 2.89
C TRP A 238 -7.54 3.83 3.70
N ALA A 239 -6.89 2.73 4.05
CA ALA A 239 -7.43 1.71 4.94
C ALA A 239 -7.34 2.15 6.41
N LEU A 240 -7.98 1.40 7.31
CA LEU A 240 -8.03 1.76 8.73
C LEU A 240 -6.72 1.42 9.46
N SER A 241 -6.10 0.28 9.16
CA SER A 241 -4.90 -0.26 9.84
C SER A 241 -3.65 0.60 9.74
N VAL A 242 -3.62 1.60 8.86
CA VAL A 242 -2.49 2.53 8.65
C VAL A 242 -2.87 4.00 8.84
N ARG A 243 -3.98 4.27 9.53
CA ARG A 243 -4.39 5.60 9.99
C ARG A 243 -4.07 5.79 11.45
#